data_AF-A0A438GS21-F1
#
_entry.id   AF-A0A438GS21-F1
#
_cell.length_a   1.000
_cell.length_b   1.000
_cell.length_c   1.000
_cell.angle_alpha   90.00
_cell.angle_beta   90.00
_cell.angle_gamma   90.00
#
_symmetry.space_group_name_H-M   'P 1'
#
loop_
_entity.id
_entity.type
_entity.pdbx_description
1 polymer ?
#
loop_
_entity_poly.entity_id
_entity_poly.type
_entity_poly.pdbx_seq_one_letter_code
_entity_poly.pdbx_strand_id
1 'polypeptide(L)'
;MRLHGNSEQEGGSGGCAACAGKPHGSGNGGDELRFGSMVRVVKEALAQALVSYYAFASEVVSNSMGELELLCNNRGVDFIEVYADVQL
;
A
#
# COMPACT_ATOMS: atom_id res chain seq x y z
N MET A 1 -2.12 -0.15 9.18
CA MET A 1 -1.51 -0.91 8.07
C MET A 1 -2.54 -1.91 7.59
N ARG A 2 -3.39 -1.53 6.64
CA ARG A 2 -4.37 -2.47 6.08
C ARG A 2 -3.68 -3.21 4.93
N LEU A 3 -3.39 -4.50 5.16
CA LEU A 3 -2.87 -5.39 4.13
C LEU A 3 -4.08 -5.98 3.41
N HIS A 4 -4.42 -5.46 2.24
CA HIS A 4 -5.39 -6.10 1.35
C HIS A 4 -4.67 -7.17 0.52
N GLY A 5 -5.04 -8.43 0.74
CA GLY A 5 -4.72 -9.55 -0.15
C GLY A 5 -5.71 -9.61 -1.32
N ASN A 6 -5.18 -9.91 -2.51
CA ASN A 6 -5.82 -9.83 -3.81
C ASN A 6 -7.11 -10.67 -3.98
N SER A 7 -8.11 -10.16 -4.72
CA SER A 7 -8.79 -10.79 -5.89
C SER A 7 -10.06 -10.03 -6.34
N GLU A 8 -10.22 -9.94 -7.67
CA GLU A 8 -11.41 -9.57 -8.47
C GLU A 8 -11.74 -8.07 -8.69
N GLN A 9 -11.64 -7.67 -9.96
CA GLN A 9 -12.06 -6.38 -10.51
C GLN A 9 -12.97 -6.66 -11.71
N GLU A 10 -14.24 -6.26 -11.63
CA GLU A 10 -15.20 -5.95 -12.71
C GLU A 10 -16.38 -5.26 -11.96
N GLY A 11 -16.80 -4.03 -12.18
CA GLY A 11 -16.41 -2.93 -13.06
C GLY A 11 -17.16 -1.66 -12.60
N GLY A 12 -16.78 -0.49 -13.13
CA GLY A 12 -17.55 0.75 -12.94
C GLY A 12 -16.72 2.00 -12.64
N SER A 13 -16.35 2.71 -13.71
CA SER A 13 -16.14 4.17 -13.78
C SER A 13 -15.36 4.86 -12.64
N GLY A 14 -14.05 5.03 -12.83
CA GLY A 14 -13.25 6.06 -12.15
C GLY A 14 -12.22 5.51 -11.17
N GLY A 15 -11.13 4.93 -11.68
CA GLY A 15 -9.99 4.51 -10.86
C GLY A 15 -8.68 4.66 -11.62
N CYS A 16 -7.63 5.09 -10.93
CA CYS A 16 -6.27 5.13 -11.45
C CYS A 16 -5.92 3.75 -12.02
N ALA A 17 -5.58 3.70 -13.31
CA ALA A 17 -5.20 2.46 -13.98
C ALA A 17 -3.88 1.93 -13.39
N ALA A 18 -3.96 0.93 -12.53
CA ALA A 18 -2.80 0.15 -12.11
C ALA A 18 -2.45 -0.86 -13.22
N CYS A 19 -1.25 -0.74 -13.80
CA CYS A 19 -0.73 -1.69 -14.79
C CYS A 19 -0.42 -3.03 -14.10
N ALA A 20 -1.34 -3.99 -14.16
CA ALA A 20 -1.09 -5.36 -13.68
C ALA A 20 -0.69 -6.27 -14.84
N GLY A 21 0.63 -6.48 -15.01
CA GLY A 21 1.17 -7.57 -15.82
C GLY A 21 1.10 -8.89 -15.04
N LYS A 22 0.58 -9.94 -15.66
CA LYS A 22 0.45 -11.28 -15.06
C LYS A 22 1.81 -12.00 -15.11
N PRO A 23 2.41 -12.43 -13.99
CA PRO A 23 3.73 -13.05 -14.04
C PRO A 23 3.61 -14.50 -14.55
N HIS A 24 4.37 -14.81 -15.60
CA HIS A 24 4.86 -16.15 -15.90
C HIS A 24 6.38 -16.05 -15.82
N GLY A 25 6.96 -16.45 -14.69
CA GLY A 25 8.40 -16.38 -14.50
C GLY A 25 8.85 -17.24 -13.32
N SER A 26 9.54 -18.33 -13.64
CA SER A 26 10.20 -19.22 -12.69
C SER A 26 11.40 -18.48 -12.06
N GLY A 27 11.27 -18.02 -10.82
CA GLY A 27 12.34 -17.38 -10.05
C GLY A 27 12.97 -18.33 -9.03
N ASN A 28 14.30 -18.24 -8.83
CA ASN A 28 15.01 -18.93 -7.75
C ASN A 28 14.58 -18.35 -6.39
N GLY A 29 14.10 -19.18 -5.46
CA GLY A 29 13.51 -18.77 -4.18
C GLY A 29 14.41 -17.98 -3.20
N GLY A 30 15.64 -17.64 -3.56
CA GLY A 30 16.56 -16.86 -2.73
C GLY A 30 16.36 -15.34 -2.81
N ASP A 31 15.98 -14.83 -3.98
CA ASP A 31 15.83 -13.38 -4.22
C ASP A 31 14.51 -12.85 -3.64
N GLU A 32 13.45 -13.67 -3.70
CA GLU A 32 12.15 -13.38 -3.09
C GLU A 32 12.24 -13.28 -1.55
N LEU A 33 13.05 -14.14 -0.93
CA LEU A 33 13.32 -14.07 0.51
C LEU A 33 14.09 -12.80 0.92
N ARG A 34 15.04 -12.35 0.10
CA ARG A 34 15.79 -11.10 0.36
C ARG A 34 14.92 -9.87 0.20
N PHE A 35 14.17 -9.78 -0.89
CA PHE A 35 13.28 -8.65 -1.12
C PHE A 35 12.18 -8.60 -0.07
N GLY A 36 11.54 -9.73 0.26
CA GLY A 36 10.56 -9.80 1.34
C GLY A 36 11.12 -9.33 2.70
N SER A 37 12.39 -9.63 3.00
CA SER A 37 13.07 -9.12 4.20
C SER A 37 13.20 -7.59 4.18
N MET A 38 13.60 -7.01 3.04
CA MET A 38 13.68 -5.55 2.89
C MET A 38 12.31 -4.89 3.03
N VAL A 39 11.29 -5.45 2.38
CA VAL A 39 9.91 -4.96 2.49
C VAL A 39 9.44 -4.96 3.94
N ARG A 40 9.74 -6.02 4.71
CA ARG A 40 9.41 -6.07 6.13
C ARG A 40 10.05 -4.92 6.91
N VAL A 41 11.34 -4.66 6.71
CA VAL A 41 12.04 -3.55 7.38
C VAL A 41 11.38 -2.20 7.05
N VAL A 42 11.01 -1.97 5.80
CA VAL A 42 10.32 -0.72 5.40
C VAL A 42 8.93 -0.62 6.06
N LYS A 43 8.16 -1.72 6.08
CA LYS A 43 6.85 -1.76 6.74
C LYS A 43 6.96 -1.44 8.24
N GLU A 44 7.97 -1.97 8.92
CA GLU A 44 8.24 -1.71 10.35
C GLU A 44 8.68 -0.26 10.60
N ALA A 45 9.63 0.25 9.81
CA ALA A 45 10.09 1.63 9.91
C ALA A 45 8.96 2.64 9.64
N LEU A 46 8.09 2.36 8.67
CA LEU A 46 6.90 3.18 8.39
C LEU A 46 5.93 3.20 9.56
N ALA A 47 5.69 2.04 10.20
CA ALA A 47 4.84 1.99 11.40
C ALA A 47 5.41 2.82 12.56
N GLN A 48 6.74 2.80 12.75
CA GLN A 48 7.42 3.64 13.74
C GLN A 48 7.32 5.13 13.40
N ALA A 49 7.53 5.50 12.14
CA ALA A 49 7.42 6.88 11.69
C ALA A 49 6.01 7.46 11.92
N LEU A 50 4.97 6.66 11.69
CA LEU A 50 3.58 7.06 11.91
C LEU A 50 3.24 7.37 13.38
N VAL A 51 4.09 7.01 14.35
CA VAL A 51 3.92 7.46 15.74
C VAL A 51 4.13 8.97 15.84
N SER A 52 5.19 9.50 15.21
CA SER A 52 5.46 10.93 15.19
C SER A 52 4.61 11.66 14.13
N TYR A 53 4.28 10.98 13.03
CA TYR A 53 3.53 11.52 11.91
C TYR A 53 2.12 10.93 11.80
N TYR A 54 1.41 10.89 12.93
CA TYR A 54 0.10 10.23 13.04
C TYR A 54 -0.96 10.81 12.10
N ALA A 55 -0.84 12.07 11.69
CA ALA A 55 -1.75 12.71 10.76
C ALA A 55 -1.86 11.98 9.40
N PHE A 56 -0.80 11.28 8.97
CA PHE A 56 -0.85 10.48 7.74
C PHE A 56 -1.61 9.16 7.92
N ALA A 57 -1.81 8.71 9.15
CA ALA A 57 -2.62 7.53 9.48
C ALA A 57 -4.11 7.87 9.70
N SER A 58 -4.51 9.12 9.42
CA SER A 58 -5.85 9.66 9.60
C SER A 58 -6.69 9.58 8.32
N GLU A 59 -8.00 9.67 8.47
CA GLU A 59 -8.96 9.74 7.37
C GLU A 59 -9.41 11.17 7.15
N VAL A 60 -9.55 11.60 5.89
CA VAL A 60 -10.12 12.92 5.58
C VAL A 60 -11.63 12.81 5.57
N VAL A 61 -12.31 13.61 6.38
CA VAL A 61 -13.77 13.62 6.49
C VAL A 61 -14.30 15.05 6.34
N SER A 62 -15.54 15.21 5.89
CA SER A 62 -16.22 16.52 5.90
C SER A 62 -17.01 16.70 7.20
N ASN A 63 -16.85 17.84 7.87
CA ASN A 63 -17.66 18.19 9.02
C ASN A 63 -19.09 18.66 8.62
N SER A 64 -19.93 18.96 9.60
CA SER A 64 -21.30 19.42 9.37
C SER A 64 -21.40 20.77 8.65
N MET A 65 -20.31 21.54 8.61
CA MET A 65 -20.19 22.80 7.89
C MET A 65 -19.59 22.62 6.48
N GLY A 66 -19.26 21.38 6.08
CA GLY A 66 -18.68 21.06 4.78
C GLY A 66 -17.17 21.27 4.67
N GLU A 67 -16.48 21.58 5.77
CA GLU A 67 -15.03 21.72 5.80
C GLU A 67 -14.35 20.36 5.98
N LEU A 68 -13.14 20.22 5.44
CA LEU A 68 -12.36 18.98 5.56
C LEU A 68 -11.59 18.94 6.88
N GLU A 69 -11.69 17.82 7.58
CA GLU A 69 -11.01 17.53 8.84
C GLU A 69 -10.26 16.20 8.77
N LEU A 70 -9.20 16.07 9.57
CA LEU A 70 -8.48 14.81 9.75
C LEU A 70 -9.08 14.03 10.93
N LEU A 71 -9.79 12.95 10.62
CA LEU A 71 -10.22 11.97 11.61
C LEU A 71 -9.05 11.06 12.00
N CYS A 72 -8.45 11.35 13.16
CA CYS A 72 -7.30 10.62 13.69
C CYS A 72 -7.75 9.30 14.36
N ASN A 73 -8.09 8.29 13.55
CA ASN A 73 -8.65 6.99 13.99
C ASN A 73 -7.68 5.81 13.80
N ASN A 74 -6.38 6.09 13.63
CA ASN A 74 -5.35 5.07 13.39
C ASN A 74 -5.68 4.12 12.21
N ARG A 75 -6.42 4.61 11.19
CA ARG A 75 -6.72 3.84 9.96
C ARG A 75 -5.45 3.32 9.30
N GLY A 76 -4.36 4.08 9.41
CA GLY A 76 -3.06 3.77 8.85
C GLY A 76 -2.95 4.21 7.39
N VAL A 77 -1.84 3.82 6.77
CA VAL A 77 -1.55 4.10 5.36
C VAL A 77 -1.59 2.80 4.55
N ASP A 78 -1.82 2.96 3.25
CA ASP A 78 -1.68 1.89 2.28
C ASP A 78 -0.21 1.77 1.85
N PHE A 79 0.30 0.54 1.85
CA PHE A 79 1.65 0.21 1.41
C PHE A 79 1.56 -0.87 0.36
N ILE A 80 1.95 -0.55 -0.88
CA ILE A 80 1.81 -1.43 -2.04
C ILE A 80 3.19 -1.92 -2.44
N GLU A 81 3.35 -3.23 -2.49
CA GLU A 81 4.55 -3.91 -2.97
C GLU A 81 4.38 -4.29 -4.43
N VAL A 82 5.32 -3.90 -5.29
CA VAL A 82 5.25 -4.14 -6.75
C VAL A 82 6.61 -4.65 -7.24
N TYR A 83 6.58 -5.61 -8.15
CA TYR A 83 7.76 -6.15 -8.83
C TYR A 83 7.72 -5.74 -10.29
N ALA A 84 8.86 -5.29 -10.80
CA ALA A 84 9.06 -5.01 -12.22
C ALA A 84 10.01 -6.07 -12.78
N ASP A 85 9.55 -6.79 -13.80
CA ASP A 85 10.43 -7.62 -14.61
C ASP A 85 11.13 -6.71 -15.64
N VAL A 86 12.46 -6.64 -15.56
CA VAL A 86 13.27 -5.81 -16.46
C VAL A 86 14.19 -6.74 -17.23
N GLN A 87 13.94 -6.89 -18.53
CA GLN A 87 14.90 -7.51 -19.45
C GLN A 87 15.94 -6.45 -19.83
N LEU A 88 17.23 -6.80 -19.66
CA LEU A 88 18.39 -5.97 -20.00
C LEU A 88 18.91 -6.29 -21.41
#